data_AF-B7Q5M6-F1
#
_entry.id   AF-B7Q5M6-F1
#
_cell.length_a   1.000
_cell.length_b   1.000
_cell.length_c   1.000
_cell.angle_alpha   90.00
_cell.angle_beta   90.00
_cell.angle_gamma   90.00
#
_symmetry.space_group_name_H-M   'P 1'
#
loop_
_entity.id
_entity.type
_entity.pdbx_description
1 polymer ?
#
loop_
_entity_poly.entity_id
_entity_poly.type
_entity_poly.pdbx_seq_one_letter_code
_entity_poly.pdbx_strand_id
1 'polypeptide(L)'
;LYAGLLQEPFYAYKLPVAASLGSSGFFGGHELTHGFDSKGREFDATGKMSKWWTPNDIAQFTMKAQCFVRQYSEIYDQEAEEPLSGTRTEVENIADNGAISAILLTLHNILTTTPQADVKLPGLESRSPRELLFLAYANV
;
A
#
# COMPACT_ATOMS: atom_id res chain seq x y z
N LEU A 1 8.20 -10.16 -3.79
CA LEU A 1 7.93 -10.87 -2.51
C LEU A 1 8.89 -12.05 -2.36
N TYR A 2 9.73 -12.04 -1.33
CA TYR A 2 10.69 -13.12 -1.05
C TYR A 2 10.09 -14.16 -0.10
N ALA A 3 10.58 -15.40 -0.12
CA ALA A 3 10.08 -16.48 0.73
C ALA A 3 10.13 -16.14 2.23
N GLY A 4 11.13 -15.36 2.68
CA GLY A 4 11.25 -14.91 4.06
C GLY A 4 10.18 -13.93 4.53
N LEU A 5 9.36 -13.37 3.64
CA LEU A 5 8.20 -12.54 4.00
C LEU A 5 6.91 -13.37 4.07
N LEU A 6 6.91 -14.61 3.56
CA LEU A 6 5.75 -15.51 3.59
C LEU A 6 5.67 -16.32 4.89
N GLN A 7 5.77 -15.62 6.02
CA GLN A 7 5.68 -16.16 7.37
C GLN A 7 5.00 -15.15 8.31
N GLU A 8 4.62 -15.58 9.51
CA GLU A 8 3.99 -14.71 10.51
C GLU A 8 4.93 -13.53 10.89
N PRO A 9 4.39 -12.32 11.15
CA PRO A 9 2.97 -11.94 11.10
C PRO A 9 2.46 -11.58 9.68
N PHE A 10 3.35 -11.51 8.69
CA PHE A 10 3.06 -11.03 7.34
C PHE A 10 2.20 -11.98 6.50
N TYR A 11 2.30 -13.29 6.74
CA TYR A 11 1.52 -14.31 6.06
C TYR A 11 1.28 -15.51 6.99
N ALA A 12 0.03 -15.98 7.03
CA ALA A 12 -0.30 -17.28 7.58
C ALA A 12 -1.31 -17.98 6.67
N TYR A 13 -1.20 -19.31 6.60
CA TYR A 13 -2.12 -20.12 5.84
C TYR A 13 -3.53 -20.02 6.45
N LYS A 14 -4.55 -19.83 5.60
CA LYS A 14 -5.98 -19.72 5.98
C LYS A 14 -6.38 -18.50 6.81
N LEU A 15 -5.64 -17.39 6.74
CA LEU A 15 -6.18 -16.12 7.22
C LEU A 15 -7.43 -15.71 6.42
N PRO A 16 -8.40 -15.02 7.05
CA PRO A 16 -9.47 -14.35 6.33
C PRO A 16 -8.94 -13.44 5.23
N VAL A 17 -9.66 -13.33 4.12
CA VAL A 17 -9.20 -12.55 2.94
C VAL A 17 -8.89 -11.09 3.29
N ALA A 18 -9.67 -10.48 4.18
CA ALA A 18 -9.42 -9.14 4.69
C ALA A 18 -8.06 -9.02 5.40
N ALA A 19 -7.74 -9.98 6.28
CA ALA A 19 -6.47 -10.00 7.00
C ALA A 19 -5.30 -10.30 6.04
N SER A 20 -5.44 -11.27 5.13
CA SER A 20 -4.42 -11.56 4.11
C SER A 20 -4.11 -10.37 3.21
N LEU A 21 -5.13 -9.59 2.83
CA LEU A 21 -4.96 -8.37 2.04
C LEU A 21 -4.28 -7.26 2.84
N GLY A 22 -4.63 -7.09 4.12
CA GLY A 22 -3.99 -6.11 5.00
C GLY A 22 -2.52 -6.42 5.28
N SER A 23 -2.15 -7.70 5.35
CA SER A 23 -0.76 -8.14 5.53
C SER A 23 -0.05 -8.35 4.18
N SER A 24 0.02 -9.59 3.69
CA SER A 24 0.75 -9.94 2.45
C SER A 24 0.28 -9.19 1.20
N GLY A 25 -1.02 -8.89 1.09
CA GLY A 25 -1.57 -8.16 -0.05
C GLY A 25 -1.08 -6.71 -0.12
N PHE A 26 -0.89 -6.07 1.03
CA PHE A 26 -0.36 -4.72 1.12
C PHE A 26 1.05 -4.67 0.53
N PHE A 27 1.96 -5.57 0.92
CA PHE A 27 3.31 -5.62 0.34
C PHE A 27 3.27 -5.84 -1.17
N GLY A 28 2.42 -6.74 -1.66
CA GLY A 28 2.25 -6.92 -3.10
C GLY A 28 1.80 -5.64 -3.81
N GLY A 29 0.86 -4.90 -3.22
CA GLY A 29 0.38 -3.62 -3.73
C GLY A 29 1.42 -2.50 -3.65
N HIS A 30 2.24 -2.47 -2.60
CA HIS A 30 3.32 -1.51 -2.39
C HIS A 30 4.38 -1.67 -3.49
N GLU A 31 4.86 -2.90 -3.68
CA GLU A 31 5.84 -3.23 -4.73
C GLU A 31 5.27 -2.99 -6.14
N LEU A 32 3.97 -3.21 -6.35
CA LEU A 32 3.33 -2.89 -7.63
C LEU A 32 3.28 -1.37 -7.87
N THR A 33 2.99 -0.60 -6.81
CA THR A 33 2.91 0.86 -6.88
C THR A 33 4.28 1.48 -7.18
N HIS A 34 5.38 0.84 -6.74
CA HIS A 34 6.73 1.29 -7.09
C HIS A 34 6.98 1.37 -8.60
N GLY A 35 6.27 0.59 -9.43
CA GLY A 35 6.34 0.73 -10.89
C GLY A 35 5.83 2.08 -11.42
N PHE A 36 5.12 2.85 -10.60
CA PHE A 36 4.44 4.09 -10.97
C PHE A 36 4.73 5.28 -10.04
N ASP A 37 5.62 5.10 -9.04
CA ASP A 37 6.04 6.19 -8.16
C ASP A 37 6.93 7.21 -8.91
N SER A 38 7.44 8.21 -8.18
CA SER A 38 8.28 9.28 -8.75
C SER A 38 9.50 8.80 -9.52
N LYS A 39 10.07 7.64 -9.16
CA LYS A 39 11.19 6.97 -9.84
C LYS A 39 10.70 5.92 -10.84
N GLY A 40 9.77 5.06 -10.44
CA GLY A 40 9.29 3.96 -11.27
C GLY A 40 8.67 4.43 -12.59
N ARG A 41 7.94 5.54 -12.55
CA ARG A 41 7.32 6.15 -13.75
C ARG A 41 8.34 6.54 -14.84
N GLU A 42 9.63 6.61 -14.52
CA GLU A 42 10.68 6.93 -15.51
C GLU A 42 11.09 5.72 -16.36
N PHE A 43 10.61 4.52 -16.02
CA PHE A 43 10.91 3.28 -16.71
C PHE A 43 9.67 2.75 -17.42
N ASP A 44 9.83 2.35 -18.68
CA ASP A 44 8.75 1.72 -19.45
C ASP A 44 8.53 0.25 -19.05
N ALA A 45 7.57 -0.42 -19.68
CA ALA A 45 7.20 -1.81 -19.39
C ALA A 45 8.35 -2.84 -19.61
N THR A 46 9.45 -2.44 -20.26
CA THR A 46 10.64 -3.29 -20.44
C THR A 46 11.73 -3.00 -19.41
N GLY A 47 11.51 -2.04 -18.51
CA GLY A 47 12.50 -1.58 -17.55
C GLY A 47 13.51 -0.60 -18.16
N LYS A 48 13.23 -0.03 -19.35
CA LYS A 48 14.09 0.96 -19.97
C LYS A 48 13.69 2.36 -19.53
N MET A 49 14.67 3.18 -19.14
CA MET A 49 14.44 4.60 -18.87
C MET A 49 13.96 5.31 -20.14
N SER A 50 12.73 5.79 -20.11
CA SER A 50 12.04 6.38 -21.26
C SER A 50 10.96 7.35 -20.78
N LYS A 51 10.79 8.48 -21.46
CA LYS A 51 9.69 9.41 -21.15
C LYS A 51 8.42 8.95 -21.86
N TRP A 52 7.71 8.01 -21.25
CA TRP A 52 6.47 7.43 -21.79
C TRP A 52 5.19 8.12 -21.30
N TRP A 53 5.29 9.06 -20.35
CA TRP A 53 4.18 9.91 -19.90
C TRP A 53 4.12 11.21 -20.67
N THR A 54 2.92 11.74 -20.87
CA THR A 54 2.77 13.07 -21.46
C THR A 54 3.24 14.15 -20.47
N PRO A 55 3.65 15.34 -20.95
CA PRO A 55 4.01 16.43 -20.05
C PRO A 55 2.87 16.82 -19.08
N ASN A 56 1.62 16.69 -19.51
CA ASN A 56 0.47 16.95 -18.66
C ASN A 56 0.34 15.93 -17.52
N ASP A 57 0.52 14.63 -17.81
CA ASP A 57 0.46 13.58 -16.78
C ASP A 57 1.56 13.75 -15.75
N ILE A 58 2.78 14.11 -16.19
CA ILE A 58 3.90 14.42 -15.29
C ILE A 58 3.54 15.60 -14.39
N ALA A 59 2.97 16.68 -14.93
CA ALA A 59 2.58 17.85 -14.13
C ALA A 59 1.51 17.50 -13.09
N GLN A 60 0.48 16.73 -13.48
CA GLN A 60 -0.59 16.30 -12.57
C GLN A 60 -0.07 15.36 -11.49
N PHE A 61 0.80 14.42 -11.85
CA PHE A 61 1.43 13.52 -10.90
C PHE A 61 2.30 14.29 -9.90
N THR A 62 3.19 15.15 -10.37
CA THR A 62 4.06 15.96 -9.48
C THR A 62 3.23 16.81 -8.52
N MET A 63 2.11 17.39 -8.97
CA MET A 63 1.21 18.13 -8.09
C MET A 63 0.61 17.24 -6.98
N LYS A 64 0.22 16.00 -7.30
CA LYS A 64 -0.30 15.02 -6.32
C LYS A 64 0.79 14.51 -5.38
N ALA A 65 1.97 14.20 -5.91
CA ALA A 65 3.15 13.79 -5.14
C ALA A 65 3.52 14.83 -4.07
N GLN A 66 3.43 16.12 -4.41
CA GLN A 66 3.67 17.20 -3.46
C GLN A 66 2.70 17.23 -2.27
N CYS A 67 1.53 16.58 -2.37
CA CYS A 67 0.65 16.39 -1.22
C CYS A 67 1.32 15.51 -0.16
N PHE A 68 1.93 14.40 -0.57
CA PHE A 68 2.64 13.49 0.33
C PHE A 68 3.88 14.17 0.94
N VAL A 69 4.65 14.91 0.14
CA VAL A 69 5.79 15.68 0.66
C VAL A 69 5.36 16.61 1.79
N ARG A 70 4.28 17.39 1.58
CA ARG A 70 3.76 18.29 2.62
C ARG A 70 3.25 17.53 3.84
N GLN A 71 2.36 16.57 3.65
CA GLN A 71 1.74 15.81 4.74
C GLN A 71 2.79 15.15 5.64
N TYR A 72 3.75 14.45 5.05
CA TYR A 72 4.74 13.71 5.83
C TYR A 72 5.80 14.63 6.44
N SER A 73 6.06 15.81 5.86
CA SER A 73 6.99 16.79 6.47
C SER A 73 6.42 17.47 7.71
N GLU A 74 5.11 17.38 7.95
CA GLU A 74 4.46 17.90 9.16
C GLU A 74 4.55 16.94 10.36
N ILE A 75 5.03 15.71 10.13
CA ILE A 75 5.19 14.70 11.18
C ILE A 75 6.55 14.89 11.86
N TYR A 76 6.54 15.00 13.19
CA TYR A 76 7.75 15.01 14.00
C TYR A 76 8.02 13.62 14.59
N ASP A 77 9.20 13.08 14.31
CA ASP A 77 9.67 11.82 14.87
C ASP A 77 10.24 12.08 16.28
N GLN A 78 9.57 11.51 17.28
CA GLN A 78 9.97 11.67 18.69
C GLN A 78 11.24 10.87 19.03
N GLU A 79 11.53 9.78 18.31
CA GLU A 79 12.68 8.92 18.59
C GLU A 79 13.95 9.49 17.96
N ALA A 80 13.83 10.06 16.76
CA ALA A 80 14.92 10.72 16.06
C ALA A 80 15.10 12.20 16.46
N GLU A 81 14.13 12.77 17.20
CA GLU A 81 14.08 14.19 17.59
C GLU A 81 14.14 15.16 16.38
N GLU A 82 13.62 14.76 15.22
CA GLU A 82 13.61 15.56 13.99
C GLU A 82 12.28 15.43 13.22
N PRO A 83 11.88 16.44 12.41
CA PRO A 83 10.78 16.27 11.47
C PRO A 83 11.14 15.26 10.38
N LEU A 84 10.17 14.45 9.97
CA LEU A 84 10.35 13.56 8.83
C LEU A 84 10.64 14.39 7.57
N SER A 85 11.56 13.90 6.74
CA SER A 85 11.77 14.49 5.42
C SER A 85 10.78 13.91 4.43
N GLY A 86 9.66 14.60 4.21
CA GLY A 86 8.65 14.18 3.24
C GLY A 86 9.20 14.04 1.82
N THR A 87 10.22 14.81 1.44
CA THR A 87 10.93 14.66 0.16
C THR A 87 11.73 13.36 0.10
N ARG A 88 12.37 12.96 1.21
CA ARG A 88 13.17 11.73 1.29
C ARG A 88 12.29 10.48 1.25
N THR A 89 11.11 10.55 1.87
CA THR A 89 10.19 9.40 2.02
C THR A 89 9.09 9.35 0.96
N GLU A 90 9.00 10.36 0.07
CA GLU A 90 7.91 10.53 -0.90
C GLU A 90 7.59 9.27 -1.72
N VAL A 91 8.62 8.59 -2.23
CA VAL A 91 8.45 7.36 -3.01
C VAL A 91 7.76 6.25 -2.22
N GLU A 92 8.22 6.00 -0.99
CA GLU A 92 7.64 4.98 -0.10
C GLU A 92 6.22 5.38 0.34
N ASN A 93 6.01 6.66 0.65
CA ASN A 93 4.69 7.17 1.04
C ASN A 93 3.67 6.99 -0.09
N ILE A 94 4.06 7.23 -1.35
CA ILE A 94 3.21 6.96 -2.52
C ILE A 94 2.92 5.47 -2.63
N ALA A 95 3.94 4.61 -2.47
CA ALA A 95 3.80 3.17 -2.55
C ALA A 95 2.81 2.63 -1.49
N ASP A 96 2.96 3.04 -0.24
CA ASP A 96 2.09 2.66 0.87
C ASP A 96 0.63 3.07 0.62
N ASN A 97 0.40 4.33 0.23
CA ASN A 97 -0.95 4.84 0.01
C ASN A 97 -1.62 4.25 -1.24
N GLY A 98 -0.83 4.00 -2.29
CA GLY A 98 -1.28 3.27 -3.48
C GLY A 98 -1.69 1.84 -3.15
N ALA A 99 -0.89 1.14 -2.33
CA ALA A 99 -1.18 -0.20 -1.87
C ALA A 99 -2.48 -0.28 -1.07
N ILE A 100 -2.68 0.62 -0.09
CA ILE A 100 -3.92 0.68 0.70
C ILE A 100 -5.15 0.86 -0.21
N SER A 101 -5.05 1.74 -1.21
CA SER A 101 -6.13 1.95 -2.18
C SER A 101 -6.42 0.67 -2.99
N ALA A 102 -5.37 0.00 -3.46
CA ALA A 102 -5.47 -1.22 -4.25
C ALA A 102 -6.08 -2.39 -3.46
N ILE A 103 -5.67 -2.60 -2.21
CA ILE A 103 -6.19 -3.71 -1.38
C ILE A 103 -7.64 -3.46 -0.94
N LEU A 104 -8.04 -2.21 -0.71
CA LEU A 104 -9.44 -1.87 -0.41
C LEU A 104 -10.35 -2.14 -1.61
N LEU A 105 -9.92 -1.76 -2.82
CA LEU A 105 -10.63 -2.06 -4.05
C LEU A 105 -10.72 -3.58 -4.28
N THR A 106 -9.62 -4.29 -4.04
CA THR A 106 -9.56 -5.76 -4.17
C THR A 106 -10.51 -6.43 -3.19
N LEU A 107 -10.51 -6.02 -1.91
CA LEU A 107 -11.43 -6.53 -0.91
C LEU A 107 -12.89 -6.30 -1.32
N HIS A 108 -13.22 -5.09 -1.77
CA HIS A 108 -14.56 -4.76 -2.24
C HIS A 108 -14.99 -5.67 -3.40
N ASN A 109 -14.14 -5.87 -4.40
CA ASN A 109 -14.42 -6.72 -5.55
C ASN A 109 -14.61 -8.19 -5.15
N ILE A 110 -13.76 -8.71 -4.26
CA ILE A 110 -13.87 -10.09 -3.77
C ILE A 110 -15.19 -10.28 -3.02
N LEU A 111 -15.54 -9.38 -2.10
CA LEU A 111 -16.76 -9.52 -1.30
C LEU A 111 -18.04 -9.30 -2.13
N THR A 112 -17.96 -8.51 -3.20
CA THR A 112 -19.07 -8.32 -4.14
C THR A 112 -19.30 -9.56 -5.00
N THR A 113 -18.22 -10.19 -5.48
CA THR A 113 -18.31 -11.37 -6.36
C THR A 113 -18.47 -12.68 -5.60
N THR A 114 -17.90 -12.76 -4.40
CA THR A 114 -17.89 -13.95 -3.54
C THR A 114 -18.21 -13.55 -2.09
N PRO A 115 -19.48 -13.28 -1.75
CA PRO A 115 -19.86 -12.83 -0.41
C PRO A 115 -19.45 -13.79 0.72
N GLN A 116 -19.35 -15.08 0.43
CA GLN A 116 -18.92 -16.11 1.39
C GLN A 116 -17.43 -16.01 1.77
N ALA A 117 -16.65 -15.18 1.06
CA ALA A 117 -15.27 -14.89 1.42
C ALA A 117 -15.14 -13.99 2.66
N ASP A 118 -16.23 -13.39 3.15
CA ASP A 118 -16.29 -12.72 4.46
C ASP A 118 -16.26 -13.74 5.61
N VAL A 119 -15.13 -14.43 5.74
CA VAL A 119 -14.84 -15.31 6.87
C VAL A 119 -14.38 -14.45 8.04
N LYS A 120 -14.96 -14.67 9.22
CA LYS A 120 -14.60 -13.95 10.44
C LYS A 120 -13.39 -14.57 11.12
N LEU A 121 -12.55 -13.72 11.72
CA LEU A 121 -11.46 -14.17 12.58
C LEU A 121 -12.02 -14.46 13.99
N PRO A 122 -11.76 -15.65 14.57
CA PRO A 122 -12.20 -15.95 15.93
C PRO A 122 -11.71 -14.91 16.94
N GLY A 123 -12.59 -14.42 17.80
CA GLY A 123 -12.34 -13.34 18.76
C GLY A 123 -12.46 -11.91 18.20
N LEU A 124 -12.62 -11.75 16.88
CA LEU A 124 -12.87 -10.47 16.21
C LEU A 124 -14.10 -10.52 15.28
N GLU A 125 -15.08 -11.37 15.59
CA GLU A 125 -16.24 -11.63 14.73
C GLU A 125 -17.14 -10.41 14.54
N SER A 126 -17.11 -9.46 15.48
CA SER A 126 -17.84 -8.19 15.40
C SER A 126 -17.22 -7.17 14.44
N ARG A 127 -16.00 -7.42 13.95
CA ARG A 127 -15.30 -6.52 13.04
C ARG A 127 -15.77 -6.71 11.60
N SER A 128 -15.96 -5.59 10.92
CA SER A 128 -16.15 -5.58 9.48
C SER A 128 -14.87 -6.05 8.76
N PRO A 129 -14.98 -6.55 7.52
CA PRO A 129 -13.82 -6.89 6.71
C PRO A 129 -12.84 -5.73 6.56
N ARG A 130 -13.34 -4.50 6.44
CA ARG A 130 -12.51 -3.30 6.31
C ARG A 130 -11.74 -3.01 7.60
N GLU A 131 -12.39 -3.12 8.77
CA GLU A 131 -11.70 -2.99 10.06
C GLU A 131 -10.64 -4.08 10.23
N LEU A 132 -10.95 -5.34 9.89
CA LEU A 132 -10.00 -6.44 9.99
C LEU A 132 -8.79 -6.25 9.08
N LEU A 133 -8.99 -5.71 7.87
CA LEU A 133 -7.91 -5.36 6.95
C LEU A 133 -6.96 -4.32 7.56
N PHE A 134 -7.51 -3.23 8.12
CA PHE A 134 -6.67 -2.19 8.74
C PHE A 134 -6.00 -2.65 10.03
N LEU A 135 -6.67 -3.50 10.81
CA LEU A 135 -6.05 -4.13 11.99
C LEU A 135 -4.88 -5.01 11.57
N ALA A 136 -5.02 -5.83 10.53
CA ALA A 136 -3.92 -6.66 10.03
C ALA A 136 -2.77 -5.79 9.49
N TYR A 137 -3.08 -4.76 8.71
CA TYR A 137 -2.09 -3.82 8.17
C TYR A 137 -1.30 -3.09 9.27
N ALA A 138 -1.97 -2.66 10.34
CA ALA A 138 -1.30 -1.92 11.42
C ALA A 138 -0.48 -2.82 12.37
N ASN A 139 -0.57 -4.15 12.26
CA ASN A 139 0.12 -5.12 13.13
C ASN A 139 1.22 -5.91 12.41
N VAL A 140 1.64 -5.45 11.21
CA VAL A 140 2.77 -6.00 10.47
C VAL A 140 3.93 -5.02 10.42
#